data_AF-A0A396PVI2-F1
#
_entry.id   AF-A0A396PVI2-F1
#
_cell.length_a   1.000
_cell.length_b   1.000
_cell.length_c   1.000
_cell.angle_alpha   90.00
_cell.angle_beta   90.00
_cell.angle_gamma   90.00
#
_symmetry.space_group_name_H-M   'P 1'
#
loop_
_entity.id
_entity.type
_entity.pdbx_description
1 polymer ?
#
loop_
_entity_poly.entity_id
_entity_poly.type
_entity_poly.pdbx_seq_one_letter_code
_entity_poly.pdbx_strand_id
1 'polypeptide(L)'
;MTKGTPANISQLVKDANNKSSWKIRLAALNELKQYDCQQSRDVITRLALHDKVYKVKEEAFRAAQAMGITYRGNPIRLGRKDIGFKTKDFTKVFLRIKREKSMEELDLQLFKEAFKTIAAEMYDVMEFEKGQKFDDWITNTYKCLPKK
;
A
#
# COMPACT_ATOMS: atom_id res chain seq x y z
N MET A 1 15.72 12.86 -17.15
CA MET A 1 15.87 11.43 -16.84
C MET A 1 17.30 11.00 -17.14
N THR A 2 17.93 10.30 -16.22
CA THR A 2 19.30 9.80 -16.33
C THR A 2 19.28 8.38 -16.85
N LYS A 3 20.10 8.04 -17.86
CA LYS A 3 20.20 6.68 -18.42
C LYS A 3 20.99 5.69 -17.54
N GLY A 4 21.47 6.13 -16.38
CA GLY A 4 22.26 5.32 -15.45
C GLY A 4 21.40 4.59 -14.43
N THR A 5 22.00 3.61 -13.75
CA THR A 5 21.40 2.92 -12.61
C THR A 5 21.85 3.60 -11.32
N PRO A 6 20.94 3.90 -10.37
CA PRO A 6 21.32 4.49 -9.09
C PRO A 6 22.15 3.49 -8.25
N ALA A 7 23.14 3.99 -7.50
CA ALA A 7 24.03 3.15 -6.70
C ALA A 7 23.28 2.33 -5.63
N ASN A 8 22.16 2.86 -5.13
CA ASN A 8 21.28 2.25 -4.13
C ASN A 8 20.09 1.47 -4.76
N ILE A 9 20.15 1.09 -6.05
CA ILE A 9 19.02 0.44 -6.75
C ILE A 9 18.42 -0.74 -6.00
N SER A 10 19.24 -1.58 -5.38
CA SER A 10 18.78 -2.75 -4.60
C SER A 10 17.90 -2.34 -3.41
N GLN A 11 18.26 -1.25 -2.74
CA GLN A 11 17.50 -0.71 -1.63
C GLN A 11 16.18 -0.09 -2.12
N LEU A 12 16.22 0.67 -3.23
CA LEU A 12 15.01 1.24 -3.83
C LEU A 12 14.01 0.18 -4.29
N VAL A 13 14.49 -0.92 -4.88
CA VAL A 13 13.64 -2.06 -5.26
C VAL A 13 13.03 -2.71 -4.01
N LYS A 14 13.81 -2.89 -2.93
CA LYS A 14 13.31 -3.42 -1.66
C LYS A 14 12.24 -2.51 -1.04
N ASP A 15 12.48 -1.20 -1.03
CA ASP A 15 11.57 -0.20 -0.49
C ASP A 15 10.29 -0.09 -1.31
N ALA A 16 10.38 -0.13 -2.64
CA ALA A 16 9.21 -0.20 -3.52
C ALA A 16 8.42 -1.52 -3.42
N ASN A 17 9.02 -2.57 -2.86
CA ASN A 17 8.35 -3.83 -2.55
C ASN A 17 7.75 -3.86 -1.13
N ASN A 18 7.99 -2.84 -0.32
CA ASN A 18 7.54 -2.80 1.07
C ASN A 18 6.02 -2.62 1.17
N LYS A 19 5.29 -3.70 1.46
CA LYS A 19 3.83 -3.69 1.61
C LYS A 19 3.33 -3.05 2.91
N SER A 20 4.22 -2.73 3.86
CA SER A 20 3.85 -2.18 5.17
C SER A 20 3.85 -0.65 5.22
N SER A 21 4.35 0.03 4.18
CA SER A 21 4.41 1.49 4.15
C SER A 21 4.38 2.04 2.72
N TRP A 22 3.25 2.65 2.35
CA TRP A 22 3.05 3.34 1.09
C TRP A 22 3.94 4.57 0.96
N LYS A 23 4.29 5.19 2.09
CA LYS A 23 5.23 6.32 2.13
C LYS A 23 6.62 5.90 1.67
N ILE A 24 7.10 4.74 2.14
CA ILE A 24 8.37 4.15 1.69
C ILE A 24 8.30 3.80 0.21
N ARG A 25 7.22 3.13 -0.23
CA ARG A 25 7.04 2.82 -1.67
C ARG A 25 7.02 4.07 -2.54
N LEU A 26 6.32 5.12 -2.11
CA LEU A 26 6.22 6.38 -2.83
C LEU A 26 7.57 7.12 -2.89
N ALA A 27 8.32 7.13 -1.78
CA ALA A 27 9.66 7.71 -1.76
C ALA A 27 10.60 6.99 -2.74
N ALA A 28 10.62 5.65 -2.69
CA ALA A 28 11.41 4.84 -3.63
C ALA A 28 11.00 5.10 -5.09
N LEU A 29 9.70 5.18 -5.37
CA LEU A 29 9.18 5.51 -6.71
C LEU A 29 9.65 6.90 -7.18
N ASN A 30 9.63 7.90 -6.30
CA ASN A 30 10.05 9.26 -6.63
C ASN A 30 11.53 9.37 -6.99
N GLU A 31 12.37 8.50 -6.42
CA GLU A 31 13.78 8.39 -6.77
C GLU A 31 13.95 7.60 -8.07
N LEU A 32 13.31 6.42 -8.17
CA LEU A 32 13.41 5.54 -9.34
C LEU A 32 12.97 6.22 -10.63
N LYS A 33 11.91 7.06 -10.60
CA LYS A 33 11.42 7.74 -11.80
C LYS A 33 12.43 8.71 -12.45
N GLN A 34 13.54 9.02 -11.76
CA GLN A 34 14.62 9.82 -12.34
C GLN A 34 15.56 9.00 -13.24
N TYR A 35 15.54 7.67 -13.10
CA TYR A 35 16.46 6.74 -13.76
C TYR A 35 15.72 5.84 -14.75
N ASP A 36 16.18 5.82 -16.00
CA ASP A 36 15.64 4.94 -17.05
C ASP A 36 16.48 3.66 -17.17
N CYS A 37 16.40 2.82 -16.13
CA CYS A 37 17.01 1.49 -16.12
C CYS A 37 15.94 0.41 -16.02
N GLN A 38 16.27 -0.83 -16.37
CA GLN A 38 15.31 -1.94 -16.39
C GLN A 38 14.61 -2.11 -15.04
N GLN A 39 15.37 -2.07 -13.93
CA GLN A 39 14.82 -2.21 -12.59
C GLN A 39 13.82 -1.09 -12.24
N SER A 40 14.09 0.13 -12.67
CA SER A 40 13.17 1.26 -12.49
C SER A 40 11.88 1.03 -13.28
N ARG A 41 11.99 0.67 -14.55
CA ARG A 41 10.84 0.37 -15.43
C ARG A 41 9.99 -0.77 -14.87
N ASP A 42 10.61 -1.82 -14.35
CA ASP A 42 9.92 -2.98 -13.75
C ASP A 42 9.15 -2.59 -12.49
N VAL A 43 9.78 -1.83 -11.59
CA VAL A 43 9.14 -1.34 -10.37
C VAL A 43 7.97 -0.43 -10.71
N ILE A 44 8.16 0.54 -11.59
CA ILE A 44 7.13 1.50 -12.01
C ILE A 44 5.95 0.74 -12.63
N THR A 45 6.21 -0.21 -13.53
CA THR A 45 5.17 -1.06 -14.14
C THR A 45 4.36 -1.79 -13.08
N ARG A 46 5.03 -2.48 -12.14
CA ARG A 46 4.37 -3.25 -11.08
C ARG A 46 3.50 -2.36 -10.20
N LEU A 47 4.03 -1.21 -9.76
CA LEU A 47 3.28 -0.28 -8.90
C LEU A 47 2.07 0.31 -9.63
N ALA A 48 2.23 0.72 -10.90
CA ALA A 48 1.15 1.28 -11.71
C ALA A 48 0.01 0.29 -11.96
N LEU A 49 0.31 -1.01 -12.03
CA LEU A 49 -0.68 -2.06 -12.26
C LEU A 49 -1.35 -2.55 -10.95
N HIS A 50 -0.55 -2.75 -9.90
CA HIS A 50 -0.93 -3.62 -8.78
C HIS A 50 -0.90 -2.97 -7.39
N ASP A 51 -0.40 -1.74 -7.22
CA ASP A 51 -0.42 -1.12 -5.89
C ASP A 51 -1.88 -0.88 -5.44
N LYS A 52 -2.17 -1.25 -4.20
CA LYS A 52 -3.49 -1.08 -3.57
C LYS A 52 -3.71 0.36 -3.09
N VAL A 53 -2.63 1.10 -2.81
CA VAL A 53 -2.68 2.51 -2.47
C VAL A 53 -2.73 3.33 -3.75
N TYR A 54 -3.91 3.91 -4.00
CA TYR A 54 -4.20 4.57 -5.27
C TYR A 54 -3.23 5.71 -5.60
N LYS A 55 -2.74 6.44 -4.60
CA LYS A 55 -1.73 7.50 -4.81
C LYS A 55 -0.40 6.96 -5.34
N VAL A 56 0.07 5.83 -4.82
CA VAL A 56 1.30 5.19 -5.33
C VAL A 56 1.06 4.69 -6.76
N LYS A 57 -0.11 4.10 -7.00
CA LYS A 57 -0.52 3.62 -8.32
C LYS A 57 -0.59 4.74 -9.36
N GLU A 58 -1.19 5.88 -9.02
CA GLU A 58 -1.33 7.04 -9.88
C GLU A 58 0.03 7.66 -10.23
N GLU A 59 0.89 7.87 -9.22
CA GLU A 59 2.23 8.42 -9.45
C GLU A 59 3.09 7.47 -10.30
N ALA A 60 2.97 6.16 -10.08
CA ALA A 60 3.67 5.16 -10.90
C ALA A 60 3.13 5.14 -12.33
N PHE A 61 1.82 5.28 -12.51
CA PHE A 61 1.20 5.41 -13.83
C PHE A 61 1.72 6.65 -14.58
N ARG A 62 1.78 7.81 -13.91
CA ARG A 62 2.32 9.05 -14.51
C ARG A 62 3.79 8.87 -14.92
N ALA A 63 4.60 8.25 -14.06
CA ALA A 63 5.99 7.91 -14.40
C ALA A 63 6.07 6.96 -15.59
N ALA A 64 5.21 5.93 -15.65
CA ALA A 64 5.15 5.01 -16.77
C ALA A 64 4.82 5.70 -18.10
N GLN A 65 3.88 6.65 -18.10
CA GLN A 65 3.54 7.43 -19.30
C GLN A 65 4.73 8.29 -19.75
N ALA A 66 5.38 8.99 -18.83
CA ALA A 66 6.55 9.82 -19.13
C ALA A 66 7.72 9.01 -19.72
N MET A 67 7.86 7.75 -19.31
CA MET A 67 8.90 6.82 -19.79
C MET A 67 8.49 5.99 -21.01
N GLY A 68 7.26 6.14 -21.50
CA GLY A 68 6.72 5.32 -22.61
C GLY A 68 6.69 3.82 -22.29
N ILE A 69 6.44 3.44 -21.04
CA ILE A 69 6.41 2.05 -20.62
C ILE A 69 5.12 1.37 -21.10
N THR A 70 5.29 0.21 -21.73
CA THR A 70 4.20 -0.68 -22.15
C THR A 70 4.20 -1.96 -21.32
N TYR A 71 3.01 -2.51 -21.06
CA TYR A 71 2.84 -3.82 -20.46
C TYR A 71 2.11 -4.74 -21.46
N ARG A 72 2.72 -5.89 -21.79
CA ARG A 72 2.21 -6.84 -22.79
C ARG A 72 1.87 -6.17 -24.14
N GLY A 73 2.78 -5.33 -24.63
CA GLY A 73 2.62 -4.61 -25.90
C GLY A 73 1.58 -3.48 -25.88
N ASN A 74 0.93 -3.21 -24.75
CA ASN A 74 -0.08 -2.16 -24.62
C ASN A 74 0.39 -1.04 -23.69
N PRO A 75 0.03 0.22 -23.93
CA PRO A 75 0.23 1.29 -22.96
C PRO A 75 -0.44 0.94 -21.63
N ILE A 76 0.24 1.20 -20.52
CA ILE A 76 -0.37 1.04 -19.19
C ILE A 76 -1.60 1.96 -19.12
N ARG A 77 -2.68 1.48 -18.49
CA ARG A 77 -3.91 2.27 -18.25
C ARG A 77 -4.17 2.36 -16.75
N LEU A 78 -4.59 3.54 -16.28
CA LEU A 78 -4.99 3.72 -14.90
C LEU A 78 -6.43 3.19 -14.71
N GLY A 79 -6.56 2.11 -13.96
CA GLY A 79 -7.86 1.55 -13.59
C GLY A 79 -8.59 2.39 -12.52
N ARG A 80 -9.84 2.00 -12.23
CA ARG A 80 -10.59 2.54 -11.09
C ARG A 80 -9.85 2.25 -9.79
N LYS A 81 -10.09 3.10 -8.79
CA LYS A 81 -9.61 2.89 -7.43
C LYS A 81 -10.13 1.57 -6.88
N ASP A 82 -9.22 0.69 -6.48
CA ASP A 82 -9.50 -0.59 -5.84
C ASP A 82 -8.50 -0.80 -4.71
N ILE A 83 -9.00 -0.85 -3.47
CA ILE A 83 -8.19 -1.02 -2.27
C ILE A 83 -7.85 -2.50 -2.01
N GLY A 84 -8.43 -3.43 -2.78
CA GLY A 84 -8.17 -4.86 -2.69
C GLY A 84 -8.71 -5.54 -1.43
N PHE A 85 -9.56 -4.87 -0.64
CA PHE A 85 -10.16 -5.38 0.59
C PHE A 85 -11.66 -5.12 0.63
N LYS A 86 -12.42 -6.08 1.15
CA LYS A 86 -13.88 -6.00 1.36
C LYS A 86 -14.19 -5.92 2.86
N THR A 87 -15.41 -5.52 3.20
CA THR A 87 -15.88 -5.43 4.60
C THR A 87 -15.62 -6.70 5.41
N LYS A 88 -15.88 -7.87 4.81
CA LYS A 88 -15.62 -9.18 5.43
C LYS A 88 -14.16 -9.41 5.82
N ASP A 89 -13.21 -8.82 5.08
CA ASP A 89 -11.79 -8.98 5.34
C ASP A 89 -11.38 -8.15 6.56
N PHE A 90 -11.94 -6.94 6.70
CA PHE A 90 -11.80 -6.12 7.92
C PHE A 90 -12.35 -6.85 9.14
N THR A 91 -13.58 -7.37 9.07
CA THR A 91 -14.21 -8.11 10.18
C THR A 91 -13.35 -9.30 10.63
N LYS A 92 -12.80 -10.07 9.68
CA LYS A 92 -11.92 -11.21 10.00
C LYS A 92 -10.65 -10.78 10.73
N VAL A 93 -9.97 -9.73 10.25
CA VAL A 93 -8.74 -9.22 10.86
C VAL A 93 -9.03 -8.63 12.25
N PHE A 94 -10.11 -7.86 12.40
CA PHE A 94 -10.48 -7.25 13.67
C PHE A 94 -10.85 -8.30 14.73
N LEU A 95 -11.62 -9.33 14.36
CA LEU A 95 -11.91 -10.46 15.26
C LEU A 95 -10.64 -11.23 15.65
N ARG A 96 -9.70 -11.40 14.71
CA ARG A 96 -8.40 -12.02 14.99
C ARG A 96 -7.60 -11.22 16.00
N ILE A 97 -7.47 -9.90 15.81
CA ILE A 97 -6.76 -9.01 16.75
C ILE A 97 -7.42 -9.04 18.12
N LYS A 98 -8.75 -8.91 18.18
CA LYS A 98 -9.52 -8.97 19.43
C LYS A 98 -9.21 -10.25 20.23
N ARG A 99 -9.18 -11.40 19.54
CA ARG A 99 -8.87 -12.70 20.15
C ARG A 99 -7.40 -12.82 20.58
N GLU A 100 -6.45 -12.44 19.72
CA GLU A 100 -5.01 -12.57 20.02
C GLU A 100 -4.55 -11.64 21.15
N LYS A 101 -5.24 -10.52 21.35
CA LYS A 101 -4.94 -9.57 22.43
C LYS A 101 -5.86 -9.71 23.64
N SER A 102 -6.74 -10.73 23.67
CA SER A 102 -7.75 -10.93 24.72
C SER A 102 -8.49 -9.65 25.10
N MET A 103 -8.86 -8.88 24.08
CA MET A 103 -9.34 -7.50 24.22
C MET A 103 -10.85 -7.50 24.42
N GLU A 104 -11.31 -7.17 25.64
CA GLU A 104 -12.74 -7.04 25.94
C GLU A 104 -13.29 -5.70 25.46
N GLU A 105 -12.57 -4.62 25.78
CA GLU A 105 -12.80 -3.25 25.31
C GLU A 105 -11.67 -2.78 24.39
N LEU A 106 -11.96 -1.85 23.49
CA LEU A 106 -10.97 -1.36 22.53
C LEU A 106 -9.89 -0.52 23.21
N ASP A 107 -8.68 -1.08 23.32
CA ASP A 107 -7.45 -0.29 23.42
C ASP A 107 -6.96 0.04 22.00
N LEU A 108 -7.13 1.29 21.59
CA LEU A 108 -6.81 1.75 20.24
C LEU A 108 -5.32 1.61 19.91
N GLN A 109 -4.43 1.90 20.86
CA GLN A 109 -2.99 1.85 20.63
C GLN A 109 -2.53 0.41 20.46
N LEU A 110 -2.91 -0.46 21.39
CA LEU A 110 -2.60 -1.89 21.32
C LEU A 110 -3.20 -2.52 20.06
N PHE A 111 -4.41 -2.10 19.67
CA PHE A 111 -5.05 -2.57 18.45
C PHE A 111 -4.25 -2.16 17.21
N LYS A 112 -3.80 -0.89 17.11
CA LYS A 112 -3.00 -0.41 15.96
C LYS A 112 -1.68 -1.15 15.85
N GLU A 113 -1.01 -1.42 16.96
CA GLU A 113 0.24 -2.20 16.98
C GLU A 113 0.03 -3.64 16.52
N ALA A 114 -1.04 -4.28 17.01
CA ALA A 114 -1.43 -5.62 16.57
C ALA A 114 -1.80 -5.62 15.08
N PHE A 115 -2.54 -4.61 14.61
CA PHE A 115 -3.00 -4.51 13.24
C PHE A 115 -1.82 -4.33 12.26
N LYS A 116 -0.84 -3.49 12.59
CA LYS A 116 0.42 -3.35 11.84
C LYS A 116 1.16 -4.68 11.70
N THR A 117 1.15 -5.51 12.73
CA THR A 117 1.85 -6.80 12.73
C THR A 117 1.07 -7.88 11.98
N ILE A 118 -0.22 -8.02 12.26
CA ILE A 118 -1.07 -9.11 11.77
C ILE A 118 -1.48 -8.92 10.30
N ALA A 119 -1.70 -7.67 9.89
CA ALA A 119 -2.19 -7.35 8.55
C ALA A 119 -1.58 -6.04 8.05
N ALA A 120 -0.24 -5.97 8.02
CA ALA A 120 0.54 -4.79 7.64
C ALA A 120 0.06 -4.09 6.36
N GLU A 121 -0.23 -4.86 5.29
CA GLU A 121 -0.69 -4.29 4.01
C GLU A 121 -2.10 -3.69 4.13
N MET A 122 -2.98 -4.29 4.92
CA MET A 122 -4.32 -3.74 5.15
C MET A 122 -4.23 -2.49 6.03
N TYR A 123 -3.38 -2.50 7.06
CA TYR A 123 -3.10 -1.32 7.86
C TYR A 123 -2.60 -0.17 6.96
N ASP A 124 -1.60 -0.44 6.13
CA ASP A 124 -0.99 0.54 5.21
C ASP A 124 -2.02 1.18 4.26
N VAL A 125 -2.81 0.35 3.61
CA VAL A 125 -3.87 0.81 2.70
C VAL A 125 -4.91 1.63 3.45
N MET A 126 -5.39 1.14 4.60
CA MET A 126 -6.46 1.82 5.33
C MET A 126 -5.99 3.11 6.02
N GLU A 127 -4.73 3.19 6.43
CA GLU A 127 -4.12 4.42 6.94
C GLU A 127 -4.14 5.51 5.86
N PHE A 128 -3.79 5.17 4.62
CA PHE A 128 -3.92 6.10 3.49
C PHE A 128 -5.37 6.45 3.18
N GLU A 129 -6.25 5.45 3.08
CA GLU A 129 -7.64 5.62 2.66
C GLU A 129 -8.49 6.45 3.63
N LYS A 130 -8.23 6.29 4.93
CA LYS A 130 -8.98 6.98 5.99
C LYS A 130 -8.29 8.27 6.45
N GLY A 131 -6.97 8.36 6.30
CA GLY A 131 -6.19 9.53 6.70
C GLY A 131 -6.50 9.92 8.16
N GLN A 132 -6.98 11.14 8.37
CA GLN A 132 -7.33 11.64 9.71
C GLN A 132 -8.45 10.84 10.40
N LYS A 133 -9.32 10.18 9.62
CA LYS A 133 -10.44 9.37 10.16
C LYS A 133 -10.05 7.91 10.41
N PHE A 134 -8.76 7.58 10.39
CA PHE A 134 -8.30 6.20 10.55
C PHE A 134 -8.66 5.64 11.92
N ASP A 135 -8.45 6.42 12.98
CA ASP A 135 -8.73 6.01 14.36
C ASP A 135 -10.25 5.89 14.60
N ASP A 136 -11.05 6.80 14.05
CA ASP A 136 -12.51 6.72 14.06
C ASP A 136 -13.01 5.47 13.32
N TRP A 137 -12.41 5.16 12.18
CA TRP A 137 -12.77 3.98 11.40
C TRP A 137 -12.45 2.69 12.16
N ILE A 138 -11.31 2.60 12.85
CA ILE A 138 -10.99 1.46 13.73
C ILE A 138 -12.06 1.36 14.83
N THR A 139 -12.33 2.47 15.52
CA THR A 139 -13.28 2.51 16.64
C THR A 139 -14.68 2.05 16.22
N ASN A 140 -15.19 2.59 15.12
CA ASN A 140 -16.53 2.24 14.62
C ASN A 140 -16.59 0.80 14.11
N THR A 141 -15.56 0.35 13.37
CA THR A 141 -15.50 -1.03 12.87
C THR A 141 -15.43 -2.03 14.02
N TYR A 142 -14.68 -1.72 15.08
CA TYR A 142 -14.57 -2.55 16.27
C TYR A 142 -15.90 -2.65 17.03
N LYS A 143 -16.62 -1.53 17.20
CA LYS A 143 -17.96 -1.51 17.84
C LYS A 143 -18.99 -2.34 17.06
N CYS A 144 -18.88 -2.38 15.73
CA CYS A 144 -19.77 -3.14 14.86
C CYS A 144 -19.35 -4.61 14.69
N LEU A 145 -18.36 -5.11 15.43
CA LEU A 145 -18.00 -6.53 15.36
C LEU A 145 -19.18 -7.40 15.81
N PRO A 146 -19.41 -8.56 15.14
CA PRO A 146 -20.44 -9.49 15.56
C PRO A 146 -20.24 -9.86 17.04
N LYS A 147 -21.30 -9.72 17.84
CA LYS A 147 -21.32 -10.28 19.19
C LYS A 147 -21.32 -11.81 19.05
N LYS A 148 -20.50 -12.48 19.86
CA LYS A 148 -20.62 -13.93 20.03
C LYS A 148 -21.94 -14.25 20.72
#